data_AF-A0A9W6XKI6-F1
#
_entry.id   AF-A0A9W6XKI6-F1
#
_cell.length_a   1.000
_cell.length_b   1.000
_cell.length_c   1.000
_cell.angle_alpha   90.00
_cell.angle_beta   90.00
_cell.angle_gamma   90.00
#
_symmetry.space_group_name_H-M   'P 1'
#
loop_
_entity.id
_entity.type
_entity.pdbx_description
1 polymer ?
#
loop_
_entity_poly.entity_id
_entity_poly.type
_entity_poly.pdbx_seq_one_letter_code
_entity_poly.pdbx_strand_id
1 'polypeptide(L)'
;MVLLLTLPTSSILSLDAAKITHSVTSATMGRPRINDQGKKRKSYQRTAVAYSHKQEILNYIASGHNLHETVEEFHGKLQRKDLRSKKKQINKWMHQASTIRAACESGSGHHHNIRDLCAATVLPKAAKEDIVLWLNTLRKDGSPVSRVMLQLQAMHLAKEHDFEDKFAASPTWVKLFLRRHRLSLRARDDDIENESDSDDESNL
;
A
#
# COMPACT_ATOMS: atom_id res chain seq x y z
N MET A 1 16.11 -36.21 -66.86
CA MET A 1 15.37 -35.36 -67.81
C MET A 1 15.14 -34.01 -67.12
N VAL A 2 16.01 -33.03 -67.40
CA VAL A 2 15.77 -31.73 -68.11
C VAL A 2 14.85 -30.79 -67.30
N LEU A 3 15.12 -29.51 -66.98
CA LEU A 3 15.74 -28.38 -67.70
C LEU A 3 16.13 -27.22 -66.74
N LEU A 4 17.23 -26.51 -67.11
CA LEU A 4 17.45 -25.04 -67.21
C LEU A 4 17.03 -24.11 -66.05
N LEU A 5 17.94 -23.42 -65.36
CA LEU A 5 18.69 -22.18 -65.73
C LEU A 5 17.81 -20.98 -66.12
N THR A 6 17.85 -19.90 -65.34
CA THR A 6 18.13 -18.52 -65.81
C THR A 6 18.64 -17.62 -64.66
N LEU A 7 19.72 -16.88 -64.94
CA LEU A 7 20.27 -15.78 -64.13
C LEU A 7 19.64 -14.43 -64.52
N PRO A 8 19.71 -13.41 -63.67
CA PRO A 8 19.15 -12.07 -63.91
C PRO A 8 20.21 -11.14 -64.53
N THR A 9 19.80 -10.06 -65.19
CA THR A 9 20.26 -8.67 -64.92
C THR A 9 19.76 -7.65 -65.94
N SER A 10 19.16 -6.59 -65.38
CA SER A 10 19.40 -5.16 -65.66
C SER A 10 19.06 -4.56 -67.03
N SER A 11 17.95 -3.82 -67.02
CA SER A 11 17.58 -2.69 -67.88
C SER A 11 17.20 -1.52 -66.96
N ILE A 12 17.29 -0.22 -67.26
CA ILE A 12 17.88 0.61 -68.30
C ILE A 12 17.61 2.07 -67.80
N LEU A 13 18.56 2.99 -68.05
CA LEU A 13 18.41 4.45 -68.28
C LEU A 13 17.77 5.42 -67.25
N SER A 14 18.61 6.37 -66.78
CA SER A 14 18.53 7.84 -67.00
C SER A 14 17.17 8.53 -67.22
N LEU A 15 16.84 9.57 -66.42
CA LEU A 15 16.63 10.95 -66.91
C LEU A 15 16.39 11.96 -65.76
N ASP A 16 17.00 13.15 -65.91
CA ASP A 16 16.82 14.38 -65.13
C ASP A 16 15.37 14.92 -65.09
N ALA A 17 15.03 15.65 -64.02
CA ALA A 17 14.35 16.96 -64.12
C ALA A 17 14.26 17.67 -62.76
N ALA A 18 14.79 18.89 -62.72
CA ALA A 18 14.67 19.85 -61.64
C ALA A 18 13.24 20.35 -61.41
N LYS A 19 12.86 20.62 -60.15
CA LYS A 19 12.28 21.91 -59.71
C LYS A 19 12.00 21.93 -58.20
N ILE A 20 12.63 22.92 -57.57
CA ILE A 20 12.38 23.39 -56.20
C ILE A 20 11.03 24.09 -56.15
N THR A 21 10.16 23.70 -55.21
CA THR A 21 9.10 24.57 -54.68
C THR A 21 8.98 24.39 -53.18
N HIS A 22 8.93 25.53 -52.49
CA HIS A 22 9.05 25.71 -51.06
C HIS A 22 7.86 25.12 -50.28
N SER A 23 8.12 24.43 -49.18
CA SER A 23 7.18 24.43 -48.05
C SER A 23 7.92 24.82 -46.77
N VAL A 24 7.82 26.11 -46.44
CA VAL A 24 8.11 26.60 -45.10
C VAL A 24 7.05 26.00 -44.19
N THR A 25 7.45 25.04 -43.36
CA THR A 25 6.64 24.57 -42.24
C THR A 25 6.66 25.68 -41.19
N SER A 26 5.72 26.63 -41.28
CA SER A 26 5.53 27.64 -40.25
C SER A 26 5.09 26.95 -38.96
N ALA A 27 6.04 26.75 -38.05
CA ALA A 27 5.75 26.43 -36.67
C ALA A 27 4.81 27.50 -36.12
N THR A 28 3.60 27.11 -35.72
CA THR A 28 2.66 28.00 -35.04
C THR A 28 3.30 28.44 -33.71
N MET A 29 3.95 29.60 -33.72
CA MET A 29 4.48 30.23 -32.52
C MET A 29 3.30 30.59 -31.62
N GLY A 30 3.10 29.79 -30.57
CA GLY A 30 2.18 30.15 -29.50
C GLY A 30 2.52 31.54 -28.95
N ARG A 31 1.49 32.28 -28.51
CA ARG A 31 1.60 33.67 -28.04
C ARG A 31 2.82 33.83 -27.11
N PRO A 32 3.76 34.74 -27.44
CA PRO A 32 4.96 34.92 -26.62
C PRO A 32 4.57 35.33 -25.20
N ARG A 33 5.27 34.74 -24.23
CA ARG A 33 5.07 35.06 -22.81
C ARG A 33 5.58 36.48 -22.56
N ILE A 34 4.66 37.38 -22.21
CA ILE A 34 4.94 38.78 -21.83
C ILE A 34 5.72 38.89 -20.51
N ASN A 35 5.73 37.81 -19.72
CA ASN A 35 6.34 37.73 -18.40
C ASN A 35 7.18 36.45 -18.38
N ASP A 36 8.49 36.56 -18.14
CA ASP A 36 9.41 35.40 -18.05
C ASP A 36 9.05 34.41 -16.94
N GLN A 37 8.13 34.80 -16.05
CA GLN A 37 7.58 33.95 -15.01
C GLN A 37 6.39 33.14 -15.55
N GLY A 38 6.66 31.90 -15.91
CA GLY A 38 5.61 30.92 -16.19
C GLY A 38 4.70 30.65 -15.00
N LYS A 39 3.58 29.98 -15.25
CA LYS A 39 2.70 29.46 -14.18
C LYS A 39 3.51 28.55 -13.26
N LYS A 40 3.75 29.00 -12.02
CA LYS A 40 4.43 28.20 -11.00
C LYS A 40 3.67 26.89 -10.78
N ARG A 41 4.41 25.77 -10.65
CA ARG A 41 3.82 24.47 -10.31
C ARG A 41 3.14 24.59 -8.95
N LYS A 42 1.88 24.15 -8.85
CA LYS A 42 1.18 24.08 -7.56
C LYS A 42 1.86 23.03 -6.69
N SER A 43 2.38 23.41 -5.53
CA SER A 43 2.79 22.47 -4.49
C SER A 43 1.61 22.24 -3.54
N TYR A 44 1.22 20.98 -3.36
CA TYR A 44 0.19 20.61 -2.38
C TYR A 44 0.91 20.17 -1.11
N GLN A 45 1.08 21.10 -0.17
CA GLN A 45 1.59 20.79 1.16
C GLN A 45 0.45 20.34 2.05
N ARG A 46 0.58 19.16 2.67
CA ARG A 46 -0.40 18.65 3.64
C ARG A 46 0.17 18.79 5.04
N THR A 47 -0.52 19.56 5.88
CA THR A 47 -0.24 19.58 7.32
C THR A 47 -0.95 18.40 7.96
N ALA A 48 -0.17 17.40 8.39
CA ALA A 48 -0.67 16.33 9.23
C ALA A 48 -0.89 16.87 10.65
N VAL A 49 -2.02 16.51 11.27
CA VAL A 49 -2.36 16.92 12.65
C VAL A 49 -2.68 15.66 13.45
N ALA A 50 -2.10 15.53 14.65
CA ALA A 50 -2.34 14.42 15.56
C ALA A 50 -3.82 14.36 16.03
N TYR A 51 -4.31 13.16 16.37
CA TYR A 51 -5.67 12.99 16.88
C TYR A 51 -5.89 13.65 18.24
N SER A 52 -4.89 13.64 19.12
CA SER A 52 -4.94 14.32 20.42
C SER A 52 -5.28 15.81 20.27
N HIS A 53 -4.54 16.53 19.41
CA HIS A 53 -4.79 17.94 19.16
C HIS A 53 -6.16 18.20 18.51
N LYS A 54 -6.61 17.32 17.62
CA LYS A 54 -7.99 17.42 17.08
C LYS A 54 -9.03 17.23 18.18
N GLN A 55 -8.80 16.32 19.13
CA GLN A 55 -9.70 16.07 20.24
C GLN A 55 -9.78 17.28 21.18
N GLU A 56 -8.65 17.94 21.48
CA GLU A 56 -8.62 19.19 22.27
C GLU A 56 -9.49 20.28 21.63
N ILE A 57 -9.34 20.50 20.32
CA ILE A 57 -10.14 21.46 19.56
C ILE A 57 -11.64 21.09 19.62
N LEU A 58 -11.97 19.81 19.47
CA LEU A 58 -13.36 19.35 19.55
C LEU A 58 -13.96 19.51 20.95
N ASN A 59 -13.16 19.31 22.00
CA ASN A 59 -13.59 19.53 23.39
C ASN A 59 -13.82 21.01 23.68
N TYR A 60 -12.97 21.88 23.14
CA TYR A 60 -13.16 23.33 23.22
C TYR A 60 -14.47 23.77 22.56
N ILE A 61 -14.75 23.29 21.34
CA ILE A 61 -16.02 23.58 20.65
C ILE A 61 -17.21 23.02 21.45
N ALA A 62 -17.09 21.81 22.01
CA ALA A 62 -18.14 21.21 22.84
C ALA A 62 -18.42 22.01 24.13
N SER A 63 -17.48 22.85 24.58
CA SER A 63 -17.66 23.75 25.72
C SER A 63 -18.48 25.01 25.38
N GLY A 64 -18.95 25.15 24.13
CA GLY A 64 -19.83 26.23 23.68
C GLY A 64 -19.15 27.30 22.82
N HIS A 65 -17.86 27.16 22.54
CA HIS A 65 -17.11 28.13 21.75
C HIS A 65 -17.44 28.05 20.26
N ASN A 66 -17.43 29.22 19.62
CA ASN A 66 -17.69 29.30 18.18
C ASN A 66 -16.43 28.95 17.37
N LEU A 67 -16.64 28.65 16.09
CA LEU A 67 -15.56 28.27 15.17
C LEU A 67 -14.56 29.40 14.88
N HIS A 68 -14.92 30.67 15.15
CA HIS A 68 -14.01 31.80 14.99
C HIS A 68 -13.04 31.87 16.17
N GLU A 69 -13.57 31.92 17.38
CA GLU A 69 -12.83 31.88 18.65
C GLU A 69 -11.90 30.67 18.70
N THR A 70 -12.38 29.50 18.27
CA THR A 70 -11.54 28.29 18.22
C THR A 70 -10.34 28.46 17.30
N VAL A 71 -10.51 29.07 16.12
CA VAL A 71 -9.36 29.28 15.22
C VAL A 71 -8.41 30.33 15.77
N GLU A 72 -8.93 31.37 16.42
CA GLU A 72 -8.13 32.41 17.05
C GLU A 72 -7.30 31.86 18.22
N GLU A 73 -7.87 30.98 19.05
CA GLU A 73 -7.19 30.34 20.18
C GLU A 73 -6.07 29.38 19.72
N PHE A 74 -6.38 28.44 18.82
CA PHE A 74 -5.45 27.36 18.46
C PHE A 74 -4.49 27.70 17.31
N HIS A 75 -4.80 28.72 16.50
CA HIS A 75 -4.01 29.08 15.32
C HIS A 75 -3.69 30.59 15.22
N GLY A 76 -4.13 31.40 16.18
CA GLY A 76 -3.91 32.84 16.19
C GLY A 76 -4.75 33.60 15.15
N LYS A 77 -4.43 34.88 14.99
CA LYS A 77 -5.09 35.75 14.01
C LYS A 77 -4.59 35.45 12.61
N LEU A 78 -5.45 34.80 11.81
CA LEU A 78 -5.15 34.44 10.42
C LEU A 78 -5.82 35.40 9.43
N GLN A 79 -5.31 35.44 8.20
CA GLN A 79 -5.94 36.15 7.09
C GLN A 79 -7.26 35.49 6.68
N ARG A 80 -8.19 36.26 6.10
CA ARG A 80 -9.56 35.79 5.75
C ARG A 80 -9.59 34.47 4.98
N LYS A 81 -8.66 34.29 4.03
CA LYS A 81 -8.56 33.07 3.20
C LYS A 81 -8.12 31.85 4.02
N ASP A 82 -7.17 32.04 4.92
CA ASP A 82 -6.62 30.97 5.76
C ASP A 82 -7.61 30.62 6.88
N LEU A 83 -8.28 31.63 7.47
CA LEU A 83 -9.40 31.44 8.39
C LEU A 83 -10.48 30.54 7.78
N ARG A 84 -10.92 30.82 6.54
CA ARG A 84 -11.93 30.01 5.85
C ARG A 84 -11.45 28.57 5.66
N SER A 85 -10.18 28.40 5.29
CA SER A 85 -9.58 27.08 5.08
C SER A 85 -9.49 26.27 6.39
N LYS A 86 -9.12 26.91 7.49
CA LYS A 86 -9.08 26.31 8.83
C LYS A 86 -10.46 25.95 9.37
N LYS A 87 -11.44 26.85 9.24
CA LYS A 87 -12.84 26.54 9.57
C LYS A 87 -13.35 25.31 8.83
N LYS A 88 -13.03 25.19 7.53
CA LYS A 88 -13.38 23.99 6.73
C LYS A 88 -12.69 22.72 7.24
N GLN A 89 -11.42 22.82 7.65
CA GLN A 89 -10.67 21.71 8.23
C GLN A 89 -11.27 21.25 9.56
N ILE A 90 -11.60 22.19 10.45
CA ILE A 90 -12.24 21.91 11.74
C ILE A 90 -13.63 21.30 11.55
N ASN A 91 -14.46 21.86 10.65
CA ASN A 91 -15.76 21.27 10.31
C ASN A 91 -15.62 19.81 9.85
N LYS A 92 -14.60 19.50 9.04
CA LYS A 92 -14.30 18.13 8.65
C LYS A 92 -13.99 17.25 9.87
N TRP A 93 -13.21 17.75 10.84
CA TRP A 93 -12.93 17.02 12.07
C TRP A 93 -14.17 16.83 12.94
N MET A 94 -15.09 17.80 12.99
CA MET A 94 -16.37 17.65 13.68
C MET A 94 -17.19 16.48 13.12
N HIS A 95 -17.26 16.35 11.79
CA HIS A 95 -17.90 15.19 11.15
C HIS A 95 -17.19 13.85 11.46
N GLN A 96 -15.90 13.89 11.81
CA GLN A 96 -15.08 12.72 12.15
C GLN A 96 -14.90 12.55 13.66
N ALA A 97 -15.68 13.24 14.49
CA ALA A 97 -15.46 13.32 15.94
C ALA A 97 -15.46 11.95 16.63
N SER A 98 -16.37 11.05 16.23
CA SER A 98 -16.42 9.68 16.75
C SER A 98 -15.12 8.91 16.48
N THR A 99 -14.62 8.95 15.24
CA THR A 99 -13.36 8.31 14.86
C THR A 99 -12.17 8.92 15.59
N ILE A 100 -12.14 10.24 15.77
CA ILE A 100 -11.07 10.95 16.49
C ILE A 100 -11.06 10.56 17.98
N ARG A 101 -12.23 10.45 18.63
CA ARG A 101 -12.31 10.04 20.04
C ARG A 101 -11.90 8.58 20.23
N ALA A 102 -12.42 7.67 19.41
CA ALA A 102 -12.03 6.25 19.44
C ALA A 102 -10.52 6.05 19.21
N ALA A 103 -9.91 6.86 18.34
CA ALA A 103 -8.48 6.88 18.13
C ALA A 103 -7.69 7.25 19.41
N CYS A 104 -8.15 8.24 20.16
CA CYS A 104 -7.51 8.64 21.40
C CYS A 104 -7.74 7.64 22.53
N GLU A 105 -8.95 7.11 22.67
CA GLU A 105 -9.31 6.09 23.67
C GLU A 105 -8.52 4.79 23.48
N SER A 106 -8.23 4.41 22.24
CA SER A 106 -7.38 3.26 21.90
C SER A 106 -5.87 3.52 22.11
N GLY A 107 -5.47 4.65 22.68
CA GLY A 107 -4.08 5.04 22.90
C GLY A 107 -3.35 5.54 21.65
N SER A 108 -4.06 5.68 20.52
CA SER A 108 -3.51 6.11 19.23
C SER A 108 -3.59 7.63 19.00
N GLY A 109 -3.70 8.43 20.06
CA GLY A 109 -3.88 9.89 19.96
C GLY A 109 -2.72 10.61 19.25
N HIS A 110 -1.50 10.11 19.38
CA HIS A 110 -0.31 10.66 18.71
C HIS A 110 -0.27 10.36 17.19
N HIS A 111 -1.13 9.48 16.69
CA HIS A 111 -1.21 9.20 15.27
C HIS A 111 -1.83 10.39 14.52
N HIS A 112 -1.30 10.64 13.32
CA HIS A 112 -1.82 11.69 12.45
C HIS A 112 -2.87 11.15 11.46
N ASN A 113 -2.81 9.84 11.20
CA ASN A 113 -3.72 9.08 10.35
C ASN A 113 -3.76 7.63 10.85
N ILE A 114 -4.93 7.13 11.19
CA ILE A 114 -5.13 5.70 11.50
C ILE A 114 -5.51 4.99 10.22
N ARG A 115 -4.88 3.85 10.00
CA ARG A 115 -5.24 2.92 8.94
C ARG A 115 -5.76 1.67 9.60
N ASP A 116 -6.85 1.11 9.08
CA ASP A 116 -7.31 -0.20 9.52
C ASP A 116 -6.19 -1.21 9.31
N LEU A 117 -5.98 -2.07 10.31
CA LEU A 117 -4.91 -3.08 10.32
C LEU A 117 -4.97 -4.00 9.09
N CYS A 118 -6.15 -4.14 8.47
CA CYS A 118 -6.39 -4.96 7.29
C CYS A 118 -6.40 -4.20 5.94
N ALA A 119 -6.33 -2.87 5.93
CA ALA A 119 -6.43 -2.08 4.69
C ALA A 119 -5.19 -2.16 3.79
N ALA A 120 -4.07 -2.69 4.30
CA ALA A 120 -2.80 -2.81 3.56
C ALA A 120 -2.46 -4.26 3.18
N THR A 121 -3.46 -5.15 3.17
CA THR A 121 -3.20 -6.58 2.97
C THR A 121 -3.65 -7.05 1.60
N VAL A 122 -2.78 -7.84 0.96
CA VAL A 122 -2.96 -8.46 -0.37
C VAL A 122 -4.15 -9.43 -0.41
N LEU A 123 -4.56 -9.96 0.74
CA LEU A 123 -5.61 -10.97 0.87
C LEU A 123 -6.95 -10.32 1.29
N PRO A 124 -8.11 -10.83 0.82
CA PRO A 124 -9.43 -10.41 1.33
C PRO A 124 -9.58 -10.71 2.82
N LYS A 125 -10.59 -10.10 3.46
CA LYS A 125 -10.84 -10.26 4.91
C LYS A 125 -11.21 -11.72 5.25
N ALA A 126 -12.13 -12.31 4.48
CA ALA A 126 -12.62 -13.68 4.70
C ALA A 126 -11.47 -14.71 4.70
N ALA A 127 -10.63 -14.73 3.66
CA ALA A 127 -9.47 -15.62 3.61
C ALA A 127 -8.50 -15.46 4.78
N LYS A 128 -8.34 -14.26 5.36
CA LYS A 128 -7.50 -14.10 6.57
C LYS A 128 -8.16 -14.71 7.79
N GLU A 129 -9.47 -14.56 7.93
CA GLU A 129 -10.24 -15.15 9.02
C GLU A 129 -10.16 -16.68 8.96
N ASP A 130 -10.23 -17.26 7.76
CA ASP A 130 -10.03 -18.69 7.53
C ASP A 130 -8.63 -19.17 7.96
N ILE A 131 -7.57 -18.42 7.60
CA ILE A 131 -6.20 -18.74 8.06
C ILE A 131 -6.09 -18.66 9.59
N VAL A 132 -6.71 -17.65 10.21
CA VAL A 132 -6.69 -17.48 11.67
C VAL A 132 -7.45 -18.62 12.36
N LEU A 133 -8.62 -19.00 11.83
CA LEU A 133 -9.42 -20.12 12.33
C LEU A 133 -8.60 -21.42 12.25
N TRP A 134 -8.05 -21.72 11.09
CA TRP A 134 -7.20 -22.89 10.87
C TRP A 134 -6.03 -22.96 11.87
N LEU A 135 -5.30 -21.85 12.05
CA LEU A 135 -4.16 -21.82 12.97
C LEU A 135 -4.57 -22.01 14.43
N ASN A 136 -5.73 -21.48 14.83
CA ASN A 136 -6.25 -21.64 16.18
C ASN A 136 -6.78 -23.06 16.43
N THR A 137 -7.38 -23.72 15.45
CA THR A 137 -7.78 -25.13 15.53
C THR A 137 -6.56 -26.01 15.80
N LEU A 138 -5.49 -25.86 15.02
CA LEU A 138 -4.26 -26.64 15.22
C LEU A 138 -3.60 -26.39 16.58
N ARG A 139 -3.67 -25.17 17.09
CA ARG A 139 -3.20 -24.85 18.43
C ARG A 139 -4.02 -25.50 19.54
N LYS A 140 -5.34 -25.61 19.34
CA LYS A 140 -6.22 -26.32 20.28
C LYS A 140 -5.88 -27.80 20.33
N ASP A 141 -5.51 -28.36 19.18
CA ASP A 141 -5.11 -29.77 19.05
C ASP A 141 -3.64 -30.03 19.47
N GLY A 142 -2.91 -28.99 19.91
CA GLY A 142 -1.52 -29.10 20.35
C GLY A 142 -0.50 -29.26 19.21
N SER A 143 -0.93 -29.17 17.95
CA SER A 143 -0.05 -29.35 16.80
C SER A 143 0.74 -28.06 16.49
N PRO A 144 2.08 -28.11 16.39
CA PRO A 144 2.86 -26.95 15.98
C PRO A 144 2.59 -26.61 14.50
N VAL A 145 2.59 -25.31 14.19
CA VAL A 145 2.50 -24.84 12.80
C VAL A 145 3.85 -24.27 12.41
N SER A 146 4.48 -24.89 11.42
CA SER A 146 5.72 -24.36 10.83
C SER A 146 5.42 -23.16 9.93
N ARG A 147 6.44 -22.35 9.66
CA ARG A 147 6.34 -21.21 8.73
C ARG A 147 5.90 -21.66 7.33
N VAL A 148 6.47 -22.76 6.85
CA VAL A 148 6.19 -23.31 5.51
C VAL A 148 4.73 -23.75 5.42
N MET A 149 4.22 -24.41 6.46
CA MET A 149 2.83 -24.87 6.51
C MET A 149 1.84 -23.69 6.46
N LEU A 150 2.13 -22.61 7.18
CA LEU A 150 1.35 -21.37 7.10
C LEU A 150 1.42 -20.73 5.70
N GLN A 151 2.55 -20.78 5.01
CA GLN A 151 2.66 -20.26 3.64
C GLN A 151 1.81 -21.05 2.66
N LEU A 152 1.90 -22.38 2.69
CA LEU A 152 1.12 -23.26 1.83
C LEU A 152 -0.38 -23.08 2.06
N GLN A 153 -0.82 -23.06 3.33
CA GLN A 153 -2.23 -22.86 3.64
C GLN A 153 -2.72 -21.47 3.21
N ALA A 154 -1.91 -20.43 3.40
CA ALA A 154 -2.28 -19.09 2.97
C ALA A 154 -2.42 -18.99 1.44
N MET A 155 -1.56 -19.69 0.67
CA MET A 155 -1.67 -19.75 -0.79
C MET A 155 -2.90 -20.54 -1.24
N HIS A 156 -3.19 -21.66 -0.58
CA HIS A 156 -4.39 -22.44 -0.84
C HIS A 156 -5.67 -21.62 -0.61
N LEU A 157 -5.76 -20.92 0.53
CA LEU A 157 -6.89 -20.03 0.82
C LEU A 157 -6.91 -18.79 -0.07
N ALA A 158 -5.76 -18.32 -0.56
CA ALA A 158 -5.76 -17.28 -1.59
C ALA A 158 -6.39 -17.79 -2.90
N LYS A 159 -6.09 -19.03 -3.29
CA LYS A 159 -6.67 -19.66 -4.47
C LYS A 159 -8.18 -19.86 -4.36
N GLU A 160 -8.68 -20.34 -3.22
CA GLU A 160 -10.12 -20.49 -2.99
C GLU A 160 -10.89 -19.16 -3.08
N HIS A 161 -10.22 -18.04 -2.82
CA HIS A 161 -10.82 -16.70 -2.88
C HIS A 161 -10.47 -15.95 -4.18
N ASP A 162 -9.93 -16.61 -5.21
CA ASP A 162 -9.53 -16.03 -6.50
C ASP A 162 -8.38 -14.98 -6.43
N PHE A 163 -7.44 -15.18 -5.52
CA PHE A 163 -6.25 -14.33 -5.29
C PHE A 163 -4.90 -15.01 -5.59
N GLU A 164 -4.88 -16.12 -6.33
CA GLU A 164 -3.66 -16.90 -6.65
C GLU A 164 -2.56 -16.04 -7.30
N ASP A 165 -2.89 -15.29 -8.36
CA ASP A 165 -1.90 -14.52 -9.14
C ASP A 165 -1.28 -13.33 -8.40
N LYS A 166 -1.93 -12.88 -7.32
CA LYS A 166 -1.57 -11.64 -6.62
C LYS A 166 -0.88 -11.91 -5.28
N PHE A 167 -0.83 -13.16 -4.84
CA PHE A 167 -0.41 -13.53 -3.48
C PHE A 167 0.67 -14.61 -3.46
N ALA A 168 1.86 -14.24 -2.97
CA ALA A 168 3.02 -15.14 -2.91
C ALA A 168 3.40 -15.59 -1.48
N ALA A 169 2.54 -15.37 -0.48
CA ALA A 169 2.80 -15.70 0.94
C ALA A 169 4.23 -15.38 1.43
N SER A 170 4.76 -14.21 1.06
CA SER A 170 6.18 -13.90 1.27
C SER A 170 6.58 -13.96 2.76
N PRO A 171 7.85 -14.21 3.10
CA PRO A 171 8.30 -14.24 4.50
C PRO A 171 7.97 -12.96 5.29
N THR A 172 8.00 -11.81 4.61
CA THR A 172 7.59 -10.51 5.15
C THR A 172 6.08 -10.48 5.43
N TRP A 173 5.26 -11.01 4.52
CA TRP A 173 3.83 -11.15 4.74
C TRP A 173 3.54 -12.04 5.96
N VAL A 174 4.19 -13.20 6.08
CA VAL A 174 4.02 -14.11 7.23
C VAL A 174 4.35 -13.41 8.55
N LYS A 175 5.49 -12.72 8.62
CA LYS A 175 5.90 -11.96 9.81
C LYS A 175 4.86 -10.91 10.20
N LEU A 176 4.37 -10.15 9.23
CA LEU A 176 3.36 -9.11 9.47
C LEU A 176 1.99 -9.69 9.82
N PHE A 177 1.58 -10.79 9.19
CA PHE A 177 0.34 -11.50 9.49
C PHE A 177 0.33 -11.96 10.95
N LEU A 178 1.36 -12.70 11.37
CA LEU A 178 1.51 -13.17 12.75
C LEU A 178 1.46 -12.00 13.75
N ARG A 179 2.21 -10.92 13.48
CA ARG A 179 2.21 -9.73 14.35
C ARG A 179 0.83 -9.06 14.45
N ARG A 180 0.13 -8.87 13.33
CA ARG A 180 -1.20 -8.22 13.31
C ARG A 180 -2.25 -9.04 14.06
N HIS A 181 -2.14 -10.37 14.01
CA HIS A 181 -3.08 -11.27 14.69
C HIS A 181 -2.60 -11.74 16.07
N ARG A 182 -1.47 -11.20 16.58
CA ARG A 182 -0.86 -11.57 17.86
C ARG A 182 -0.59 -13.09 17.98
N LEU A 183 -0.16 -13.69 16.88
CA LEU A 183 0.15 -15.11 16.75
C LEU A 183 1.67 -15.32 16.77
N SER A 184 2.13 -16.42 17.37
CA SER A 184 3.49 -16.95 17.22
C SER A 184 3.47 -18.37 16.65
N LEU A 185 4.53 -18.75 15.93
CA LEU A 185 4.74 -20.14 15.52
C LEU A 185 5.47 -20.85 16.66
N ARG A 186 5.03 -22.07 17.01
CA ARG A 186 5.74 -22.95 17.94
C ARG A 186 6.52 -23.97 17.11
N ALA A 187 7.79 -24.16 17.41
CA ALA A 187 8.53 -25.31 16.90
C ALA A 187 8.28 -26.52 17.81
N ARG A 188 8.36 -27.73 17.27
CA ARG A 188 8.58 -28.93 18.06
C ARG A 188 10.07 -28.97 18.38
N ASP A 189 10.40 -29.11 19.66
CA ASP A 189 11.64 -29.73 20.07
C ASP A 189 11.31 -31.23 20.09
N ASP A 190 11.63 -31.94 19.00
CA ASP A 190 11.59 -33.40 19.02
C ASP A 190 12.95 -33.86 19.53
N ASP A 191 13.02 -34.18 20.83
CA ASP A 191 14.13 -34.91 21.43
C ASP A 191 14.22 -36.28 20.73
N ILE A 192 15.13 -36.40 19.76
CA ILE A 192 15.53 -37.68 19.19
C ILE A 192 16.47 -38.32 20.21
N GLU A 193 15.92 -39.11 21.13
CA GLU A 193 16.73 -40.05 21.92
C GLU A 193 17.31 -41.09 20.94
N ASN A 194 18.63 -41.06 20.76
CA ASN A 194 19.37 -42.13 20.09
C ASN A 194 19.31 -43.37 20.99
N GLU A 195 18.37 -44.26 20.71
CA GLU A 195 18.32 -45.59 21.26
C GLU A 195 19.60 -46.32 20.83
N SER A 196 20.49 -46.48 21.79
CA SER A 196 21.77 -47.17 21.65
C SER A 196 21.46 -48.66 21.74
N ASP A 197 21.23 -49.29 20.59
CA ASP A 197 21.01 -50.73 20.54
C ASP A 197 22.32 -51.46 20.92
N SER A 198 22.18 -52.37 21.87
CA SER A 198 23.23 -53.04 22.61
C SER A 198 23.81 -54.22 21.85
N ASP A 199 25.09 -54.13 21.47
CA ASP A 199 25.90 -55.30 21.12
C ASP A 199 26.70 -55.73 22.35
N ASP A 200 26.33 -56.85 22.98
CA ASP A 200 27.26 -57.67 23.77
C ASP A 200 26.88 -59.16 23.63
N GLU A 201 27.42 -59.74 22.56
CA GLU A 201 27.72 -61.16 22.40
C GLU A 201 28.60 -61.65 23.56
N SER A 202 28.08 -62.56 24.38
CA SER A 202 28.86 -63.34 25.35
C SER A 202 28.79 -64.82 25.00
N ASN A 203 29.82 -65.21 24.28
CA ASN A 203 30.20 -66.53 23.80
C ASN A 203 30.32 -67.59 24.93
N LEU A 204 29.94 -68.83 24.62
CA LEU A 204 30.32 -70.06 25.33
C LEU A 204 30.99 -71.00 24.33
#